data_AF-A0AAD7RDE0-F1
#
_entry.id   AF-A0AAD7RDE0-F1
#
_cell.length_a   1.000
_cell.length_b   1.000
_cell.length_c   1.000
_cell.angle_alpha   90.00
_cell.angle_beta   90.00
_cell.angle_gamma   90.00
#
_symmetry.space_group_name_H-M   'P 1'
#
loop_
_entity.id
_entity.type
_entity.pdbx_description
1 polymer ?
#
loop_
_entity_poly.entity_id
_entity_poly.type
_entity_poly.pdbx_seq_one_letter_code
_entity_poly.pdbx_strand_id
1 'polypeptide(L)'
;MRTERLLALLFLLLCPCLGEDTVAEDLGVHQLGRLVELLTPRECEKLLFTLSHPEDSIFQDLERLSPETNDLGLPTRVRRDTESRTQCKTALTEWLVNHGEQMYYDRLSRALQRIGRTDIAIEVGKNINQDKALSLQRYVDDYHRRVATMGSP
;
A
#
# COMPACT_ATOMS: atom_id res chain seq x y z
N MET A 1 30.12 28.97 -0.71
CA MET A 1 28.81 29.34 -0.11
C MET A 1 27.65 29.31 -1.10
N ARG A 2 27.77 29.84 -2.33
CA ARG A 2 26.66 29.86 -3.31
C ARG A 2 26.40 28.48 -3.93
N THR A 3 27.45 27.70 -4.17
CA THR A 3 27.42 26.33 -4.68
C THR A 3 26.88 25.33 -3.66
N GLU A 4 27.31 25.43 -2.40
CA GLU A 4 26.81 24.64 -1.26
C GLU A 4 25.28 24.77 -1.08
N ARG A 5 24.75 25.99 -1.22
CA ARG A 5 23.30 26.26 -1.15
C ARG A 5 22.54 25.68 -2.33
N LEU A 6 23.15 25.72 -3.53
CA LEU A 6 22.58 25.12 -4.74
C LEU A 6 22.55 23.59 -4.65
N LEU A 7 23.60 22.97 -4.11
CA LEU A 7 23.66 21.53 -3.82
C LEU A 7 22.65 21.12 -2.75
N ALA A 8 22.51 21.89 -1.67
CA ALA A 8 21.51 21.64 -0.63
C ALA A 8 20.08 21.77 -1.15
N LEU A 9 19.80 22.76 -2.01
CA LEU A 9 18.50 22.93 -2.68
C LEU A 9 18.25 21.79 -3.68
N LEU A 10 19.25 21.36 -4.44
CA LEU A 10 19.15 20.21 -5.35
C LEU A 10 18.86 18.92 -4.56
N PHE A 11 19.52 18.74 -3.42
CA PHE A 11 19.31 17.59 -2.54
C PHE A 11 17.90 17.59 -1.95
N LEU A 12 17.37 18.74 -1.53
CA LEU A 12 15.98 18.88 -1.08
C LEU A 12 14.95 18.64 -2.20
N LEU A 13 15.29 18.96 -3.46
CA LEU A 13 14.43 18.72 -4.63
C LEU A 13 14.49 17.27 -5.13
N LEU A 14 15.62 16.57 -4.91
CA LEU A 14 15.87 15.19 -5.31
C LEU A 14 15.60 14.18 -4.20
N CYS A 15 15.47 14.63 -2.97
CA CYS A 15 14.98 13.84 -1.86
C CYS A 15 13.45 13.98 -1.89
N PRO A 16 12.70 13.08 -2.57
CA PRO A 16 11.29 12.98 -2.26
C PRO A 16 11.26 12.82 -0.74
N CYS A 17 10.52 13.69 -0.05
CA CYS A 17 10.32 13.58 1.38
C CYS A 17 10.18 12.09 1.68
N LEU A 18 11.12 11.47 2.41
CA LEU A 18 11.00 10.07 2.79
C LEU A 18 9.63 9.99 3.47
N GLY A 19 8.65 9.49 2.73
CA GLY A 19 7.27 9.57 3.14
C GLY A 19 7.14 8.59 4.29
N GLU A 20 6.92 9.09 5.50
CA GLU A 20 6.71 8.31 6.73
C GLU A 20 5.40 7.48 6.71
N ASP A 21 4.87 7.19 5.52
CA ASP A 21 3.54 6.62 5.27
C ASP A 21 3.51 5.70 4.04
N THR A 22 4.66 5.13 3.66
CA THR A 22 4.73 4.19 2.53
C THR A 22 4.23 2.80 2.94
N VAL A 23 3.81 2.00 1.96
CA VAL A 23 3.38 0.62 2.19
C VAL A 23 4.51 -0.22 2.81
N ALA A 24 5.77 0.02 2.43
CA ALA A 24 6.89 -0.72 3.00
C ALA A 24 7.13 -0.40 4.50
N GLU A 25 6.80 0.81 4.93
CA GLU A 25 6.90 1.23 6.33
C GLU A 25 5.70 0.76 7.16
N ASP A 26 4.50 0.90 6.60
CA ASP A 26 3.24 0.55 7.27
C ASP A 26 2.98 -0.96 7.31
N LEU A 27 3.52 -1.71 6.34
CA LEU A 27 3.27 -3.14 6.18
C LEU A 27 4.57 -3.91 5.95
N GLY A 28 5.00 -4.66 6.97
CA GLY A 28 6.14 -5.56 6.86
C GLY A 28 5.89 -6.71 5.87
N VAL A 29 6.98 -7.32 5.37
CA VAL A 29 6.95 -8.43 4.39
C VAL A 29 5.98 -9.54 4.79
N HIS A 30 5.91 -9.88 6.08
CA HIS A 30 4.98 -10.90 6.58
C HIS A 30 3.51 -10.45 6.51
N GLN A 31 3.21 -9.18 6.79
CA GLN A 31 1.85 -8.64 6.67
C GLN A 31 1.42 -8.60 5.19
N LEU A 32 2.33 -8.24 4.28
CA LEU A 32 2.08 -8.31 2.84
C LEU A 32 1.78 -9.75 2.39
N GLY A 33 2.58 -10.72 2.83
CA GLY A 33 2.31 -12.14 2.54
C GLY A 33 0.93 -12.59 3.05
N ARG A 34 0.55 -12.21 4.28
CA ARG A 34 -0.77 -12.52 4.83
C ARG A 34 -1.91 -11.88 4.04
N LEU A 35 -1.74 -10.64 3.60
CA LEU A 35 -2.71 -9.94 2.75
C LEU A 35 -2.92 -10.71 1.44
N VAL A 36 -1.84 -11.10 0.78
CA VAL A 36 -1.90 -11.86 -0.48
C VAL A 36 -2.54 -13.23 -0.29
N GLU A 37 -2.32 -13.86 0.87
CA GLU A 37 -2.95 -15.15 1.18
C GLU A 37 -4.49 -15.09 1.25
N LEU A 38 -5.06 -13.94 1.64
CA LEU A 38 -6.51 -13.73 1.72
C LEU A 38 -7.19 -13.62 0.35
N LEU A 39 -6.44 -13.51 -0.74
CA LEU A 39 -6.96 -13.31 -2.09
C LEU A 39 -7.25 -14.65 -2.78
N THR A 40 -8.36 -14.71 -3.50
CA THR A 40 -8.56 -15.77 -4.49
C THR A 40 -7.57 -15.62 -5.65
N PRO A 41 -7.31 -16.66 -6.46
CA PRO A 41 -6.37 -16.55 -7.59
C PRO A 41 -6.72 -15.43 -8.57
N ARG A 42 -8.01 -15.27 -8.86
CA ARG A 42 -8.48 -14.19 -9.75
C ARG A 42 -8.36 -12.82 -9.11
N GLU A 43 -8.59 -12.70 -7.81
CA GLU A 43 -8.37 -11.44 -7.08
C GLU A 43 -6.89 -11.07 -7.07
N CYS A 44 -6.00 -12.05 -6.88
CA CYS A 44 -4.55 -11.84 -6.96
C CYS A 44 -4.16 -11.30 -8.34
N GLU A 45 -4.61 -11.93 -9.42
CA GLU A 45 -4.28 -11.51 -10.80
C GLU A 45 -4.82 -10.09 -11.07
N LYS A 46 -6.06 -9.81 -10.66
CA LYS A 46 -6.67 -8.47 -10.79
C LYS A 46 -5.91 -7.43 -9.98
N LEU A 47 -5.50 -7.74 -8.76
CA LEU A 47 -4.79 -6.80 -7.89
C LEU A 47 -3.40 -6.50 -8.45
N LEU A 48 -2.66 -7.54 -8.85
CA LEU A 48 -1.36 -7.39 -9.49
C LEU A 48 -1.46 -6.55 -10.76
N PHE A 49 -2.46 -6.82 -11.60
CA PHE A 49 -2.72 -6.02 -12.80
C PHE A 49 -3.02 -4.56 -12.43
N THR A 50 -3.93 -4.31 -11.49
CA THR A 50 -4.32 -2.95 -11.07
C THR A 50 -3.13 -2.17 -10.51
N LEU A 51 -2.27 -2.81 -9.71
CA LEU A 51 -1.12 -2.15 -9.08
C LEU A 51 0.04 -1.89 -10.06
N SER A 52 0.23 -2.79 -11.03
CA SER A 52 1.30 -2.67 -12.04
C SER A 52 1.04 -1.59 -13.09
N HIS A 53 -0.18 -1.03 -13.13
CA HIS A 53 -0.55 0.02 -14.07
C HIS A 53 -0.80 1.35 -13.34
N PRO A 54 -0.68 2.49 -14.05
CA PRO A 54 -1.12 3.78 -13.53
C PRO A 54 -2.59 3.72 -13.10
N GLU A 55 -2.97 4.50 -12.09
CA GLU A 55 -4.39 4.60 -11.72
C GLU A 55 -5.17 5.22 -12.89
N ASP A 56 -6.23 4.53 -13.33
CA ASP A 56 -7.18 5.08 -14.30
C ASP A 56 -7.76 6.39 -13.77
N SER A 57 -8.03 7.32 -14.69
CA SER A 57 -8.64 8.60 -14.34
C SER A 57 -10.06 8.38 -13.82
N ILE A 58 -10.44 9.08 -12.75
CA ILE A 58 -11.83 9.10 -12.25
C ILE A 58 -12.81 9.45 -13.39
N PHE A 59 -12.40 10.30 -14.34
CA PHE A 59 -13.24 10.63 -15.49
C PHE A 59 -13.48 9.43 -16.41
N GLN A 60 -12.49 8.56 -16.60
CA GLN A 60 -12.64 7.33 -17.36
C GLN A 60 -13.53 6.31 -16.63
N ASP A 61 -13.42 6.24 -15.30
CA ASP A 61 -14.31 5.38 -14.49
C ASP A 61 -15.77 5.85 -14.60
N LEU A 62 -16.01 7.16 -14.51
CA LEU A 62 -17.35 7.75 -14.68
C LEU A 62 -17.89 7.53 -16.10
N GLU A 63 -17.04 7.65 -17.11
CA GLU A 63 -17.43 7.42 -18.51
C GLU A 63 -17.83 5.96 -18.73
N ARG A 64 -17.09 4.97 -18.19
CA ARG A 64 -17.45 3.54 -18.27
C ARG A 64 -18.78 3.22 -17.59
N LEU A 65 -19.10 3.91 -16.50
CA LEU A 65 -20.36 3.78 -15.77
C LEU A 65 -21.52 4.54 -16.44
N SER A 66 -21.27 5.27 -17.54
CA SER A 66 -22.31 5.96 -18.28
C SER A 66 -23.36 4.98 -18.83
N PRO A 67 -24.62 5.41 -19.00
CA PRO A 67 -25.68 4.57 -19.56
C PRO A 67 -25.34 3.99 -20.93
N GLU A 68 -24.42 4.64 -21.66
CA GLU A 68 -24.05 4.32 -23.04
C GLU A 68 -22.97 3.22 -23.13
N THR A 69 -22.17 3.04 -22.08
CA THR A 69 -21.04 2.08 -22.06
C THR A 69 -21.08 1.09 -20.89
N ASN A 70 -22.11 1.14 -20.04
CA ASN A 70 -22.26 0.25 -18.89
C ASN A 70 -22.61 -1.17 -19.35
N ASP A 71 -21.62 -1.86 -19.87
CA ASP A 71 -21.69 -3.29 -20.12
C ASP A 71 -21.47 -4.00 -18.77
N LEU A 72 -22.54 -4.55 -18.21
CA LEU A 72 -22.55 -5.30 -16.94
C LEU A 72 -21.81 -6.66 -17.06
N GLY A 73 -20.84 -6.75 -17.98
CA GLY A 73 -20.10 -7.90 -18.44
C GLY A 73 -20.04 -9.04 -17.43
N LEU A 74 -20.98 -9.98 -17.57
CA LEU A 74 -21.02 -11.20 -16.76
C LEU A 74 -19.70 -11.95 -16.98
N PRO A 75 -18.89 -12.19 -15.93
CA PRO A 75 -17.58 -12.78 -16.13
C PRO A 75 -17.72 -14.22 -16.63
N THR A 76 -17.20 -14.47 -17.84
CA THR A 76 -17.05 -15.81 -18.40
C THR A 76 -16.30 -16.71 -17.41
N ARG A 77 -16.87 -17.88 -17.14
CA ARG A 77 -16.32 -18.85 -16.19
C ARG A 77 -15.09 -19.55 -16.77
N VAL A 78 -13.94 -18.86 -16.76
CA VAL A 78 -12.63 -19.43 -17.10
C VAL A 78 -12.18 -20.47 -16.07
N ARG A 79 -11.67 -21.62 -16.56
CA ARG A 79 -11.17 -22.76 -15.78
C ARG A 79 -9.99 -22.33 -14.90
N ARG A 80 -9.97 -22.85 -13.66
CA ARG A 80 -9.02 -22.51 -12.61
C ARG A 80 -7.75 -23.34 -12.81
N ASP A 81 -6.63 -22.72 -13.14
CA ASP A 81 -5.33 -23.39 -13.18
C ASP A 81 -4.63 -23.24 -11.82
N THR A 82 -4.13 -24.34 -11.26
CA THR A 82 -3.59 -24.35 -9.89
C THR A 82 -2.14 -23.89 -9.82
N GLU A 83 -1.39 -24.01 -10.91
CA GLU A 83 -0.01 -23.51 -11.02
C GLU A 83 0.03 -21.98 -11.13
N SER A 84 -0.96 -21.39 -11.82
CA SER A 84 -1.07 -19.92 -11.92
C SER A 84 -1.34 -19.27 -10.56
N ARG A 85 -1.99 -19.99 -9.63
CA ARG A 85 -2.32 -19.48 -8.28
C ARG A 85 -1.07 -19.21 -7.44
N THR A 86 -0.17 -20.19 -7.31
CA THR A 86 1.04 -20.01 -6.50
C THR A 86 1.96 -18.99 -7.14
N GLN A 87 2.03 -19.01 -8.48
CA GLN A 87 2.82 -18.05 -9.24
C GLN A 87 2.33 -16.60 -9.05
N CYS A 88 1.00 -16.38 -9.07
CA CYS A 88 0.45 -15.05 -8.82
C CYS A 88 0.76 -14.54 -7.41
N LYS A 89 0.55 -15.37 -6.38
CA LYS A 89 0.76 -14.94 -4.99
C LYS A 89 2.22 -14.54 -4.74
N THR A 90 3.16 -15.32 -5.26
CA THR A 90 4.58 -14.97 -5.20
C THR A 90 4.87 -13.67 -5.94
N ALA A 91 4.41 -13.55 -7.19
CA ALA A 91 4.63 -12.35 -8.01
C ALA A 91 4.04 -11.08 -7.36
N LEU A 92 2.83 -11.17 -6.80
CA LEU A 92 2.20 -10.05 -6.11
C LEU A 92 2.93 -9.67 -4.82
N THR A 93 3.38 -10.65 -4.04
CA THR A 93 4.16 -10.39 -2.82
C THR A 93 5.48 -9.71 -3.18
N GLU A 94 6.21 -10.23 -4.17
CA GLU A 94 7.45 -9.62 -4.66
C GLU A 94 7.22 -8.21 -5.20
N TRP A 95 6.14 -8.00 -5.96
CA TRP A 95 5.80 -6.69 -6.50
C TRP A 95 5.56 -5.67 -5.37
N LEU A 96 4.79 -6.04 -4.34
CA LEU A 96 4.50 -5.19 -3.18
C LEU A 96 5.75 -4.88 -2.37
N VAL A 97 6.67 -5.84 -2.21
CA VAL A 97 7.95 -5.60 -1.55
C VAL A 97 8.81 -4.63 -2.37
N ASN A 98 8.90 -4.82 -3.68
CA ASN A 98 9.77 -4.02 -4.54
C ASN A 98 9.27 -2.59 -4.79
N HIS A 99 7.96 -2.36 -4.73
CA HIS A 99 7.34 -1.05 -5.01
C HIS A 99 6.73 -0.40 -3.77
N GLY A 100 6.74 -1.09 -2.63
CA GLY A 100 6.11 -0.63 -1.39
C GLY A 100 6.70 0.68 -0.86
N GLU A 101 7.99 0.93 -1.09
CA GLU A 101 8.67 2.19 -0.71
C GLU A 101 8.22 3.40 -1.55
N GLN A 102 7.67 3.15 -2.75
CA GLN A 102 7.25 4.20 -3.69
C GLN A 102 5.74 4.41 -3.69
N MET A 103 5.01 3.71 -2.83
CA MET A 103 3.57 3.65 -2.85
C MET A 103 3.01 3.86 -1.44
N TYR A 104 2.12 4.83 -1.31
CA TYR A 104 1.35 5.06 -0.10
C TYR A 104 0.21 4.04 0.05
N TYR A 105 -0.21 3.85 1.30
CA TYR A 105 -1.28 2.90 1.63
C TYR A 105 -2.62 3.21 0.95
N ASP A 106 -2.91 4.48 0.66
CA ASP A 106 -4.14 4.90 -0.02
C ASP A 106 -4.29 4.28 -1.41
N ARG A 107 -3.20 4.15 -2.17
CA ARG A 107 -3.18 3.49 -3.48
C ARG A 107 -3.50 2.01 -3.36
N LEU A 108 -2.88 1.32 -2.40
CA LEU A 108 -3.16 -0.10 -2.13
C LEU A 108 -4.62 -0.29 -1.69
N SER A 109 -5.13 0.57 -0.82
CA SER A 109 -6.53 0.57 -0.37
C SER A 109 -7.50 0.74 -1.53
N ARG A 110 -7.27 1.71 -2.43
CA ARG A 110 -8.10 1.90 -3.63
C ARG A 110 -8.05 0.69 -4.56
N ALA A 111 -6.87 0.09 -4.77
CA ALA A 111 -6.74 -1.10 -5.60
C ALA A 111 -7.52 -2.29 -5.02
N LEU A 112 -7.45 -2.50 -3.70
CA LEU A 112 -8.24 -3.51 -2.99
C LEU A 112 -9.76 -3.26 -3.14
N GLN A 113 -10.20 -2.02 -3.01
CA GLN A 113 -11.60 -1.65 -3.21
C GLN A 113 -12.06 -1.94 -4.65
N ARG A 114 -11.25 -1.59 -5.67
CA ARG A 114 -11.56 -1.84 -7.09
C ARG A 114 -11.73 -3.32 -7.42
N ILE A 115 -10.98 -4.21 -6.75
CA ILE A 115 -11.14 -5.66 -6.94
C ILE A 115 -12.24 -6.27 -6.06
N GLY A 116 -12.99 -5.46 -5.31
CA GLY A 116 -14.09 -5.89 -4.45
C GLY A 116 -13.65 -6.39 -3.06
N ARG A 117 -12.41 -6.12 -2.64
CA ARG A 117 -11.85 -6.51 -1.34
C ARG A 117 -11.74 -5.33 -0.38
N THR A 118 -12.82 -4.56 -0.28
CA THR A 118 -12.96 -3.46 0.67
C THR A 118 -12.85 -3.93 2.12
N ASP A 119 -13.23 -5.18 2.41
CA ASP A 119 -13.04 -5.84 3.70
C ASP A 119 -11.55 -5.87 4.11
N ILE A 120 -10.67 -6.32 3.21
CA ILE A 120 -9.22 -6.34 3.45
C ILE A 120 -8.70 -4.91 3.63
N ALA A 121 -9.13 -3.98 2.77
CA ALA A 121 -8.70 -2.59 2.88
C ALA A 121 -9.05 -2.00 4.26
N ILE A 122 -10.27 -2.19 4.75
CA ILE A 122 -10.66 -1.66 6.07
C ILE A 122 -9.85 -2.30 7.19
N GLU A 123 -9.71 -3.63 7.20
CA GLU A 123 -9.01 -4.33 8.28
C GLU A 123 -7.50 -4.05 8.30
N VAL A 124 -6.85 -3.93 7.14
CA VAL A 124 -5.44 -3.55 7.06
C VAL A 124 -5.24 -2.11 7.56
N GLY A 125 -6.11 -1.18 7.17
CA GLY A 125 -6.04 0.20 7.64
C GLY A 125 -6.20 0.33 9.15
N LYS A 126 -7.09 -0.48 9.76
CA LYS A 126 -7.22 -0.56 11.23
C LYS A 126 -5.94 -1.06 11.89
N ASN A 127 -5.31 -2.10 11.33
CA ASN A 127 -4.06 -2.65 11.87
C ASN A 127 -2.92 -1.62 11.82
N ILE A 128 -2.75 -0.93 10.68
CA ILE A 128 -1.75 0.14 10.55
C ILE A 128 -1.97 1.24 11.59
N ASN A 129 -3.23 1.70 11.71
CA ASN A 129 -3.56 2.74 12.69
C ASN A 129 -3.29 2.29 14.14
N GLN A 130 -3.56 1.03 14.45
CA GLN A 130 -3.26 0.45 15.76
C GLN A 130 -1.75 0.38 16.01
N ASP A 131 -0.96 -0.05 15.03
CA ASP A 131 0.50 -0.14 15.14
C ASP A 131 1.14 1.24 15.33
N LYS A 132 0.66 2.26 14.59
CA LYS A 132 1.10 3.66 14.75
C LYS A 132 0.75 4.22 16.13
N ALA A 133 -0.46 3.96 16.63
CA ALA A 133 -0.86 4.40 17.97
C ALA A 133 0.02 3.79 19.07
N LEU A 134 0.33 2.49 18.96
CA LEU A 134 1.22 1.80 19.90
C LEU A 134 2.66 2.30 19.80
N SER A 135 3.16 2.57 18.59
CA SER A 135 4.49 3.15 18.37
C SER A 135 4.62 4.52 19.04
N LEU A 136 3.62 5.38 18.85
CA LEU A 136 3.58 6.71 19.47
C LEU A 136 3.54 6.61 21.01
N GLN A 137 2.74 5.70 21.55
CA GLN A 137 2.67 5.48 23.00
C GLN A 137 4.05 5.09 23.56
N ARG A 138 4.73 4.12 22.93
CA ARG A 138 6.09 3.70 23.34
C ARG A 138 7.08 4.86 23.29
N TYR A 139 7.03 5.68 22.25
CA TYR A 139 7.88 6.85 22.13
C TYR A 139 7.67 7.82 23.29
N VAL A 140 6.41 8.13 23.63
CA VAL A 140 6.06 9.01 24.75
C VAL A 140 6.52 8.41 26.08
N ASP A 141 6.30 7.12 26.31
CA ASP A 141 6.71 6.42 27.54
C ASP A 141 8.23 6.43 27.71
N ASP A 142 8.98 6.16 26.64
CA ASP A 142 10.44 6.18 26.64
C ASP A 142 11.00 7.58 26.86
N TYR A 143 10.36 8.60 26.28
CA TYR A 143 10.71 10.00 26.54
C TYR A 143 10.55 10.34 28.03
N HIS A 144 9.40 10.02 28.63
CA HIS A 144 9.17 10.26 30.05
C HIS A 144 10.19 9.54 30.94
N ARG A 145 10.55 8.30 30.60
CA ARG A 145 11.59 7.54 31.32
C ARG A 145 12.94 8.23 31.27
N ARG A 146 13.37 8.71 30.09
CA ARG A 146 14.64 9.42 29.92
C ARG A 146 14.66 10.72 30.73
N VAL A 147 13.59 11.50 30.68
CA VAL A 147 13.48 12.74 31.47
C VAL A 147 13.54 12.45 32.96
N ALA A 148 12.87 11.41 33.45
CA ALA A 148 12.94 11.02 34.86
C ALA A 148 14.37 10.67 35.30
N THR A 149 15.13 9.93 34.48
CA THR A 149 16.54 9.61 34.78
C THR A 149 17.47 10.82 34.77
N MET A 150 17.14 11.87 34.01
CA MET A 150 17.90 13.12 33.99
C MET A 150 17.51 14.08 35.13
N GLY A 151 16.30 13.92 35.69
CA GLY A 151 15.77 14.74 36.78
C GLY A 151 15.99 14.17 38.19
N SER A 152 16.52 12.95 38.31
CA SER A 152 16.99 12.41 39.59
C SER A 152 18.42 12.90 39.86
N PRO A 153 18.69 13.60 40.98
CA PRO A 153 20.04 14.00 41.37
C PRO A 153 20.95 12.81 41.69
#